data_AF-A0A838P7J4-F1
#
_entry.id   AF-A0A838P7J4-F1
#
_cell.length_a   1.000
_cell.length_b   1.000
_cell.length_c   1.000
_cell.angle_alpha   90.00
_cell.angle_beta   90.00
_cell.angle_gamma   90.00
#
_symmetry.space_group_name_H-M   'P 1'
#
loop_
_entity.id
_entity.type
_entity.pdbx_description
1 polymer ?
#
loop_
_entity_poly.entity_id
_entity_poly.type
_entity_poly.pdbx_seq_one_letter_code
_entity_poly.pdbx_strand_id
1 'polypeptide(L)'
;MATDSIGGGGDASHFSGSTGVYVSPSGELIVYASQHNNEGPHQLLPGGERGRQTVRFGEWRHREMVRPGSPTLKPTIEALGPFEVDEGAAVTLSAQGRGPLTKAWLQLFEEEGAGVDSFDGNWLAVDYEDRDKDDFDDFTKLLWSFNDKASSWRWFAPRGCTLQVNQHTSDDSNFPGRHKTLPGNGIVEAEPDLGAVVDDAGNPSMDGMISSMQFGIQTPPDCEASCNAPIGVAGSDAV
;
A
#
# COMPACT_ATOMS: atom_id res chain seq x y z
N MET A 1 -0.58 -41.33 -15.83
CA MET A 1 0.72 -41.28 -15.14
C MET A 1 0.38 -41.15 -13.67
N ALA A 2 0.67 -42.17 -12.88
CA ALA A 2 0.25 -42.27 -11.47
C ALA A 2 1.14 -41.39 -10.59
N THR A 3 0.55 -40.60 -9.71
CA THR A 3 1.25 -39.97 -8.57
C THR A 3 0.80 -40.71 -7.33
N ASP A 4 1.56 -41.72 -6.94
CA ASP A 4 1.39 -42.34 -5.63
C ASP A 4 1.77 -41.32 -4.55
N SER A 5 0.80 -41.03 -3.70
CA SER A 5 0.98 -40.35 -2.42
C SER A 5 1.89 -41.19 -1.52
N ILE A 6 3.03 -40.64 -1.10
CA ILE A 6 3.81 -41.22 -0.01
C ILE A 6 3.05 -40.94 1.29
N GLY A 7 2.46 -42.00 1.87
CA GLY A 7 1.95 -42.02 3.23
C GLY A 7 0.43 -42.09 3.34
N GLY A 8 -0.10 -43.32 3.50
CA GLY A 8 -1.49 -43.55 3.85
C GLY A 8 -1.79 -43.13 5.28
N GLY A 9 -2.76 -42.22 5.44
CA GLY A 9 -3.31 -41.81 6.72
C GLY A 9 -3.77 -40.35 6.71
N GLY A 10 -5.02 -40.10 6.30
CA GLY A 10 -5.83 -38.92 6.66
C GLY A 10 -5.43 -37.54 6.12
N ASP A 11 -4.15 -37.17 6.08
CA ASP A 11 -3.73 -35.79 5.84
C ASP A 11 -2.56 -35.74 4.83
N ALA A 12 -2.89 -35.45 3.57
CA ALA A 12 -1.92 -35.18 2.53
C ALA A 12 -1.68 -33.68 2.42
N SER A 13 -0.48 -33.21 2.77
CA SER A 13 -0.06 -31.81 2.57
C SER A 13 0.42 -31.61 1.13
N HIS A 14 -0.22 -30.73 0.37
CA HIS A 14 0.10 -30.48 -1.04
C HIS A 14 0.91 -29.18 -1.18
N PHE A 15 2.24 -29.29 -1.18
CA PHE A 15 3.14 -28.12 -1.31
C PHE A 15 3.00 -27.41 -2.67
N SER A 16 2.65 -28.14 -3.74
CA SER A 16 2.61 -27.62 -5.11
C SER A 16 1.47 -26.65 -5.42
N GLY A 17 0.54 -26.43 -4.48
CA GLY A 17 -0.59 -25.52 -4.65
C GLY A 17 -0.58 -24.32 -3.71
N SER A 18 0.43 -24.18 -2.85
CA SER A 18 0.26 -23.38 -1.63
C SER A 18 1.11 -22.13 -1.50
N THR A 19 2.19 -22.03 -2.27
CA THR A 19 3.08 -20.87 -2.26
C THR A 19 3.09 -20.23 -3.65
N GLY A 20 2.74 -18.96 -3.72
CA GLY A 20 2.73 -18.18 -4.94
C GLY A 20 3.64 -16.98 -4.80
N VAL A 21 4.23 -16.55 -5.91
CA VAL A 21 4.95 -15.28 -5.97
C VAL A 21 4.25 -14.42 -7.01
N TYR A 22 3.87 -13.22 -6.61
CA TYR A 22 3.27 -12.21 -7.47
C TYR A 22 4.20 -11.02 -7.56
N VAL A 23 4.37 -10.49 -8.77
CA VAL A 23 5.02 -9.20 -8.96
C VAL A 23 3.93 -8.19 -9.26
N SER A 24 3.75 -7.20 -8.38
CA SER A 24 2.72 -6.17 -8.57
C SER A 24 3.06 -5.28 -9.78
N PRO A 25 2.09 -4.52 -10.31
CA PRO A 25 2.36 -3.48 -11.31
C PRO A 25 3.34 -2.40 -10.81
N SER A 26 3.43 -2.19 -9.48
CA SER A 26 4.44 -1.33 -8.85
C SER A 26 5.85 -1.97 -8.78
N GLY A 27 5.98 -3.26 -9.10
CA GLY A 27 7.23 -4.01 -9.08
C GLY A 27 7.56 -4.66 -7.74
N GLU A 28 6.60 -4.75 -6.83
CA GLU A 28 6.74 -5.41 -5.53
C GLU A 28 6.69 -6.92 -5.69
N LEU A 29 7.57 -7.63 -4.95
CA LEU A 29 7.52 -9.07 -4.85
C LEU A 29 6.65 -9.45 -3.66
N ILE A 30 5.46 -9.99 -3.92
CA ILE A 30 4.54 -10.51 -2.90
C ILE A 30 4.65 -12.03 -2.88
N VAL A 31 4.95 -12.58 -1.71
CA VAL A 31 4.98 -14.04 -1.50
C VAL A 31 3.72 -14.45 -0.74
N TYR A 32 2.82 -15.15 -1.43
CA TYR A 32 1.64 -15.76 -0.84
C TYR A 32 1.99 -17.15 -0.32
N ALA A 33 1.50 -17.49 0.87
CA ALA A 33 1.56 -18.83 1.42
C ALA A 33 0.21 -19.16 2.08
N SER A 34 -0.32 -20.36 1.83
CA SER A 34 -1.68 -20.76 2.26
C SER A 34 -1.68 -21.81 3.37
N GLN A 35 -2.80 -21.86 4.11
CA GLN A 35 -2.99 -22.72 5.29
C GLN A 35 -3.03 -24.21 4.92
N HIS A 36 -2.30 -25.03 5.70
CA HIS A 36 -2.37 -26.48 5.63
C HIS A 36 -2.86 -27.04 6.96
N ASN A 37 -3.67 -28.10 6.90
CA ASN A 37 -3.79 -29.01 8.03
C ASN A 37 -2.45 -29.72 8.17
N ASN A 38 -1.74 -29.48 9.27
CA ASN A 38 -0.50 -30.20 9.59
C ASN A 38 -0.44 -30.44 11.09
N GLU A 39 0.37 -31.39 11.55
CA GLU A 39 0.53 -31.70 12.98
C GLU A 39 1.33 -30.64 13.78
N GLY A 40 1.13 -29.35 13.50
CA GLY A 40 1.81 -28.22 14.14
C GLY A 40 1.58 -28.11 15.66
N PRO A 41 2.35 -27.26 16.38
CA PRO A 41 2.34 -27.18 17.83
C PRO A 41 0.94 -26.86 18.37
N HIS A 42 0.46 -27.67 19.31
CA HIS A 42 -0.90 -27.60 19.85
C HIS A 42 -0.93 -26.78 21.15
N GLN A 43 -1.97 -25.96 21.29
CA GLN A 43 -2.39 -25.50 22.61
C GLN A 43 -3.22 -26.62 23.25
N LEU A 44 -2.84 -27.07 24.45
CA LEU A 44 -3.68 -27.96 25.24
C LEU A 44 -4.86 -27.14 25.77
N LEU A 45 -6.07 -27.53 25.39
CA LEU A 45 -7.29 -26.91 25.93
C LEU A 45 -7.48 -27.34 27.40
N PRO A 46 -8.13 -26.51 28.24
CA PRO A 46 -8.51 -26.92 29.60
C PRO A 46 -9.41 -28.16 29.52
N GLY A 47 -8.86 -29.33 29.82
CA GLY A 47 -9.51 -30.64 29.60
C GLY A 47 -8.63 -31.68 28.91
N GLY A 48 -7.45 -31.31 28.41
CA GLY A 48 -6.48 -32.24 27.80
C GLY A 48 -6.76 -32.57 26.33
N GLU A 49 -7.76 -31.93 25.72
CA GLU A 49 -8.02 -32.01 24.29
C GLU A 49 -6.95 -31.22 23.51
N ARG A 50 -6.53 -31.78 22.37
CA ARG A 50 -5.63 -31.09 21.44
C ARG A 50 -6.45 -30.07 20.63
N GLY A 51 -6.13 -28.79 20.74
CA GLY A 51 -6.71 -27.75 19.88
C GLY A 51 -6.41 -27.99 18.39
N ARG A 52 -7.17 -27.34 17.50
CA ARG A 52 -6.97 -27.44 16.04
C ARG A 52 -5.52 -27.14 15.66
N GLN A 53 -4.97 -27.96 14.76
CA GLN A 53 -3.60 -27.83 14.28
C GLN A 53 -3.58 -26.94 13.04
N THR A 54 -3.23 -25.67 13.21
CA THR A 54 -3.11 -24.73 12.09
C THR A 54 -1.82 -23.96 12.25
N VAL A 55 -1.02 -23.88 11.18
CA VAL A 55 0.09 -22.93 11.09
C VAL A 55 -0.43 -21.65 10.45
N ARG A 56 -0.11 -20.51 11.07
CA ARG A 56 -0.41 -19.17 10.54
C ARG A 56 0.60 -18.84 9.44
N PHE A 57 0.12 -18.29 8.34
CA PHE A 57 0.97 -17.77 7.26
C PHE A 57 0.95 -16.24 7.29
N GLY A 58 2.04 -15.65 6.80
CA GLY A 58 2.24 -14.20 6.70
C GLY A 58 2.50 -13.81 5.25
N GLU A 59 2.22 -12.55 4.93
CA GLU A 59 2.66 -11.91 3.71
C GLU A 59 4.00 -11.23 3.98
N TRP A 60 5.00 -11.49 3.13
CA TRP A 60 6.26 -10.76 3.18
C TRP A 60 6.25 -9.71 2.08
N ARG A 61 6.23 -8.44 2.48
CA ARG A 61 6.46 -7.30 1.60
C ARG A 61 7.85 -6.74 1.85
N HIS A 62 8.51 -6.29 0.80
CA HIS A 62 9.67 -5.43 0.97
C HIS A 62 9.19 -4.11 1.60
N ARG A 63 9.89 -3.62 2.64
CA ARG A 63 9.50 -2.39 3.35
C ARG A 63 9.34 -1.21 2.40
N GLU A 64 10.27 -1.08 1.46
CA GLU A 64 10.09 -0.21 0.29
C GLU A 64 9.13 -0.87 -0.69
N MET A 65 7.83 -0.63 -0.48
CA MET A 65 6.79 -1.02 -1.43
C MET A 65 7.09 -0.42 -2.81
N VAL A 66 7.34 0.89 -2.86
CA VAL A 66 7.89 1.52 -4.05
C VAL A 66 9.32 1.92 -3.81
N ARG A 67 10.26 1.19 -4.42
CA ARG A 67 11.69 1.49 -4.30
C ARG A 67 11.99 2.94 -4.72
N PRO A 68 12.89 3.65 -4.02
CA PRO A 68 13.38 4.95 -4.46
C PRO A 68 13.87 4.89 -5.92
N GLY A 69 13.41 5.85 -6.73
CA GLY A 69 13.75 5.91 -8.16
C GLY A 69 13.07 4.84 -9.03
N SER A 70 12.04 4.14 -8.54
CA SER A 70 11.26 3.20 -9.34
C SER A 70 10.79 3.85 -10.65
N PRO A 71 10.91 3.16 -11.81
CA PRO A 71 10.34 3.64 -13.06
C PRO A 71 8.84 3.90 -13.00
N THR A 72 8.11 3.23 -12.10
CA THR A 72 6.66 3.38 -11.94
C THR A 72 6.26 4.74 -11.35
N LEU A 73 7.19 5.45 -10.70
CA LEU A 73 7.03 6.83 -10.21
C LEU A 73 7.18 7.87 -11.32
N LYS A 74 7.67 7.48 -12.51
CA LYS A 74 7.88 8.41 -13.63
C LYS A 74 6.61 8.50 -14.48
N PRO A 75 6.36 9.66 -15.11
CA PRO A 75 5.33 9.79 -16.15
C PRO A 75 5.49 8.71 -17.22
N THR A 76 4.37 8.24 -17.75
CA THR A 76 4.33 7.24 -18.82
C THR A 76 3.78 7.83 -20.11
N ILE A 77 3.88 7.08 -21.20
CA ILE A 77 3.26 7.42 -22.47
C ILE A 77 2.32 6.28 -22.88
N GLU A 78 1.14 6.62 -23.36
CA GLU A 78 0.17 5.67 -23.89
C GLU A 78 -0.05 5.97 -25.37
N ALA A 79 0.28 5.00 -26.22
CA ALA A 79 0.03 5.11 -27.66
C ALA A 79 -1.43 4.76 -27.96
N LEU A 80 -2.10 5.57 -28.81
CA LEU A 80 -3.56 5.50 -28.98
C LEU A 80 -3.99 4.47 -30.03
N GLY A 81 -3.95 3.19 -29.67
CA GLY A 81 -4.65 2.11 -30.39
C GLY A 81 -3.77 0.95 -30.85
N PRO A 82 -4.37 -0.12 -31.40
CA PRO A 82 -3.62 -1.14 -32.13
C PRO A 82 -3.04 -0.52 -33.41
N PHE A 83 -1.77 -0.83 -33.70
CA PHE A 83 -1.10 -0.38 -34.91
C PHE A 83 -0.88 -1.55 -35.85
N GLU A 84 -1.45 -1.49 -37.04
CA GLU A 84 -1.09 -2.36 -38.15
C GLU A 84 -0.10 -1.60 -39.04
N VAL A 85 1.06 -2.22 -39.28
CA VAL A 85 2.12 -1.66 -40.12
C VAL A 85 2.45 -2.70 -41.18
N ASP A 86 2.17 -2.37 -42.43
CA ASP A 86 2.54 -3.21 -43.57
C ASP A 86 4.07 -3.35 -43.67
N GLU A 87 4.53 -4.48 -44.18
CA GLU A 87 5.96 -4.73 -44.34
C GLU A 87 6.60 -3.68 -45.28
N GLY A 88 7.62 -2.98 -44.78
CA GLY A 88 8.31 -1.90 -45.50
C GLY A 88 7.66 -0.52 -45.36
N ALA A 89 6.54 -0.39 -44.66
CA ALA A 89 5.91 0.89 -44.36
C ALA A 89 6.47 1.54 -43.07
N ALA A 90 6.23 2.84 -42.92
CA ALA A 90 6.47 3.57 -41.68
C ALA A 90 5.17 4.27 -41.26
N VAL A 91 4.89 4.26 -39.96
CA VAL A 91 3.75 4.97 -39.37
C VAL A 91 4.24 5.93 -38.29
N THR A 92 3.65 7.13 -38.24
CA THR A 92 3.86 8.05 -37.13
C THR A 92 2.91 7.70 -36.00
N LEU A 93 3.46 7.39 -34.82
CA LEU A 93 2.67 7.13 -33.63
C LEU A 93 2.46 8.43 -32.87
N SER A 94 1.20 8.76 -32.57
CA SER A 94 0.86 9.74 -31.55
C SER A 94 0.66 9.01 -30.22
N ALA A 95 1.25 9.57 -29.17
CA ALA A 95 1.09 9.07 -27.80
C ALA A 95 0.71 10.22 -26.88
N GLN A 96 -0.06 9.90 -25.85
CA GLN A 96 -0.46 10.83 -24.82
C GLN A 96 0.38 10.62 -23.57
N GLY A 97 0.87 11.71 -22.97
CA GLY A 97 1.51 11.66 -21.66
C GLY A 97 0.52 11.26 -20.58
N ARG A 98 0.93 10.36 -19.71
CA ARG A 98 0.18 9.86 -18.55
C ARG A 98 0.97 10.09 -17.28
N GLY A 99 0.25 10.18 -16.17
CA GLY A 99 0.84 10.21 -14.83
C GLY A 99 1.71 8.98 -14.54
N PRO A 100 2.36 8.99 -13.37
CA PRO A 100 2.99 7.79 -12.83
C PRO A 100 2.02 6.60 -12.80
N LEU A 101 2.55 5.39 -13.04
CA LEU A 101 1.77 4.16 -12.91
C LEU A 101 1.48 3.85 -11.45
N THR A 102 2.41 4.20 -10.56
CA THR A 102 2.21 4.11 -9.11
C THR A 102 0.98 4.91 -8.72
N LYS A 103 0.03 4.26 -8.05
CA LYS A 103 -1.13 4.91 -7.43
C LYS A 103 -0.74 5.51 -6.08
N ALA A 104 -1.62 6.30 -5.49
CA ALA A 104 -1.33 6.90 -4.20
C ALA A 104 -1.12 5.85 -3.11
N TRP A 105 -0.22 6.13 -2.18
CA TRP A 105 0.04 5.28 -1.02
C TRP A 105 0.65 6.08 0.12
N LEU A 106 0.51 5.54 1.34
CA LEU A 106 1.07 6.03 2.59
C LEU A 106 1.75 4.86 3.31
N GLN A 107 2.93 5.10 3.86
CA GLN A 107 3.59 4.20 4.79
C GLN A 107 3.87 4.92 6.09
N LEU A 108 3.43 4.33 7.19
CA LEU A 108 3.63 4.81 8.55
C LEU A 108 4.59 3.88 9.29
N PHE A 109 5.46 4.42 10.12
CA PHE A 109 6.44 3.65 10.88
C PHE A 109 6.34 3.99 12.37
N GLU A 110 6.49 3.00 13.26
CA GLU A 110 6.57 3.24 14.71
C GLU A 110 7.85 3.96 15.14
N GLU A 111 8.84 4.02 14.26
CA GLU A 111 10.13 4.62 14.50
C GLU A 111 10.27 5.94 13.74
N GLU A 112 11.16 6.80 14.20
CA GLU A 112 11.64 7.95 13.42
C GLU A 112 12.43 7.49 12.17
N GLY A 113 12.74 8.44 11.29
CA GLY A 113 13.61 8.21 10.13
C GLY A 113 12.89 7.69 8.89
N ALA A 114 11.56 7.74 8.81
CA ALA A 114 10.76 7.40 7.62
C ALA A 114 11.13 6.03 7.01
N GLY A 115 11.52 5.10 7.87
CA GLY A 115 11.91 3.76 7.51
C GLY A 115 13.30 3.58 6.88
N VAL A 116 14.21 4.55 7.05
CA VAL A 116 15.62 4.41 6.64
C VAL A 116 16.58 4.15 7.81
N ASP A 117 16.24 4.56 9.04
CA ASP A 117 17.20 4.58 10.15
C ASP A 117 17.20 3.30 11.02
N SER A 118 16.07 2.62 11.15
CA SER A 118 15.92 1.36 11.90
C SER A 118 14.94 0.44 11.18
N PHE A 119 15.14 -0.88 11.29
CA PHE A 119 14.29 -1.93 10.68
C PHE A 119 13.56 -2.77 11.73
N ASP A 120 13.60 -2.37 13.00
CA ASP A 120 13.13 -3.18 14.13
C ASP A 120 11.67 -2.86 14.53
N GLY A 121 11.12 -1.74 14.05
CA GLY A 121 9.74 -1.31 14.33
C GLY A 121 8.69 -1.82 13.34
N ASN A 122 7.43 -1.88 13.80
CA ASN A 122 6.32 -2.19 12.90
C ASN A 122 6.07 -1.03 11.93
N TRP A 123 5.35 -1.32 10.85
CA TRP A 123 4.98 -0.33 9.85
C TRP A 123 3.68 -0.71 9.16
N LEU A 124 2.86 0.30 8.87
CA LEU A 124 1.60 0.16 8.15
C LEU A 124 1.78 0.71 6.75
N ALA A 125 1.31 -0.01 5.75
CA ALA A 125 1.14 0.53 4.43
C ALA A 125 -0.34 0.56 4.06
N VAL A 126 -0.72 1.69 3.46
CA VAL A 126 -2.03 1.90 2.89
C VAL A 126 -1.81 2.32 1.44
N ASP A 127 -2.27 1.52 0.51
CA ASP A 127 -2.28 1.89 -0.91
C ASP A 127 -3.70 2.13 -1.40
N TYR A 128 -3.80 2.89 -2.48
CA TYR A 128 -5.08 3.30 -3.03
C TYR A 128 -5.93 2.13 -3.53
N GLU A 129 -5.33 1.03 -3.99
CA GLU A 129 -6.08 -0.13 -4.51
C GLU A 129 -6.71 -0.97 -3.39
N ASP A 130 -6.12 -0.93 -2.19
CA ASP A 130 -6.57 -1.65 -1.01
C ASP A 130 -7.44 -0.81 -0.07
N ARG A 131 -7.65 0.48 -0.36
CA ARG A 131 -8.37 1.44 0.50
C ARG A 131 -9.75 0.96 1.02
N ASP A 132 -10.46 0.14 0.25
CA ASP A 132 -11.80 -0.38 0.57
C ASP A 132 -11.76 -1.87 1.01
N LYS A 133 -10.57 -2.45 1.16
CA LYS A 133 -10.36 -3.87 1.49
C LYS A 133 -9.91 -4.10 2.93
N ASP A 134 -9.56 -3.05 3.65
CA ASP A 134 -9.13 -3.09 5.05
C ASP A 134 -9.70 -1.87 5.81
N ASP A 135 -9.64 -1.91 7.14
CA ASP A 135 -10.21 -0.88 8.03
C ASP A 135 -9.24 0.31 8.17
N PHE A 136 -8.84 0.94 7.06
CA PHE A 136 -7.93 2.09 7.09
C PHE A 136 -8.58 3.38 7.63
N ASP A 137 -9.89 3.34 7.82
CA ASP A 137 -10.67 4.35 8.52
C ASP A 137 -10.68 4.14 10.06
N ASP A 138 -10.12 3.01 10.53
CA ASP A 138 -9.97 2.67 11.94
C ASP A 138 -8.81 1.68 12.21
N PHE A 139 -7.63 2.23 12.54
CA PHE A 139 -6.43 1.43 12.80
C PHE A 139 -6.51 0.56 14.05
N THR A 140 -7.52 0.72 14.91
CA THR A 140 -7.75 -0.17 16.06
C THR A 140 -8.24 -1.55 15.63
N LYS A 141 -8.85 -1.65 14.45
CA LYS A 141 -9.39 -2.91 13.89
C LYS A 141 -8.34 -3.75 13.15
N LEU A 142 -7.19 -3.16 12.84
CA LEU A 142 -6.10 -3.87 12.18
C LEU A 142 -5.53 -4.97 13.09
N LEU A 143 -5.17 -6.12 12.50
CA LEU A 143 -4.75 -7.37 13.18
C LEU A 143 -3.63 -7.25 14.23
N TRP A 144 -2.89 -6.14 14.24
CA TRP A 144 -1.71 -5.87 15.06
C TRP A 144 -1.74 -4.49 15.74
N SER A 145 -2.90 -3.83 15.73
CA SER A 145 -3.20 -2.61 16.52
C SER A 145 -2.16 -1.48 16.35
N PHE A 146 -1.98 -1.02 15.11
CA PHE A 146 -1.07 0.08 14.76
C PHE A 146 -1.58 1.48 15.20
N ASN A 147 -2.71 1.53 15.90
CA ASN A 147 -3.33 2.77 16.37
C ASN A 147 -2.38 3.60 17.25
N ASP A 148 -2.25 4.89 16.94
CA ASP A 148 -1.45 5.85 17.71
C ASP A 148 0.02 5.43 17.86
N LYS A 149 0.57 4.73 16.85
CA LYS A 149 1.97 4.26 16.88
C LYS A 149 2.91 5.03 15.98
N ALA A 150 2.41 5.71 14.96
CA ALA A 150 3.28 6.31 13.95
C ALA A 150 4.14 7.46 14.52
N SER A 151 5.45 7.39 14.25
CA SER A 151 6.45 8.41 14.59
C SER A 151 7.20 8.96 13.37
N SER A 152 7.07 8.30 12.21
CA SER A 152 7.47 8.85 10.91
C SER A 152 6.58 8.33 9.80
N TRP A 153 6.61 8.99 8.64
CA TRP A 153 5.88 8.52 7.47
C TRP A 153 6.63 8.80 6.16
N ARG A 154 6.17 8.14 5.11
CA ARG A 154 6.42 8.54 3.73
C ARG A 154 5.19 8.27 2.89
N TRP A 155 4.97 9.08 1.87
CA TRP A 155 3.81 8.97 1.01
C TRP A 155 4.15 9.32 -0.43
N PHE A 156 3.28 8.90 -1.32
CA PHE A 156 3.26 9.34 -2.69
C PHE A 156 1.81 9.57 -3.09
N ALA A 157 1.57 10.66 -3.79
CA ALA A 157 0.34 10.86 -4.53
C ALA A 157 0.62 11.56 -5.87
N PRO A 158 -0.09 11.15 -6.95
CA PRO A 158 -0.08 11.90 -8.20
C PRO A 158 -0.55 13.35 -8.00
N ARG A 159 -0.17 14.24 -8.93
CA ARG A 159 -0.64 15.62 -8.88
C ARG A 159 -2.17 15.71 -8.91
N GLY A 160 -2.71 16.46 -7.96
CA GLY A 160 -4.16 16.61 -7.77
C GLY A 160 -4.81 15.49 -6.94
N CYS A 161 -4.06 14.51 -6.45
CA CYS A 161 -4.53 13.57 -5.42
C CYS A 161 -4.05 14.06 -4.06
N THR A 162 -4.91 14.01 -3.04
CA THR A 162 -4.54 14.34 -1.66
C THR A 162 -4.80 13.16 -0.74
N LEU A 163 -3.96 12.99 0.28
CA LEU A 163 -4.23 12.09 1.39
C LEU A 163 -4.50 12.93 2.63
N GLN A 164 -5.23 12.37 3.57
CA GLN A 164 -5.40 12.94 4.90
C GLN A 164 -5.15 11.87 5.94
N VAL A 165 -4.35 12.19 6.96
CA VAL A 165 -4.15 11.37 8.15
C VAL A 165 -4.84 12.04 9.34
N ASN A 166 -5.49 11.25 10.17
CA ASN A 166 -6.42 11.73 11.18
C ASN A 166 -6.09 11.18 12.57
N GLN A 167 -6.37 11.99 13.57
CA GLN A 167 -6.26 11.60 14.97
C GLN A 167 -7.33 10.61 15.40
N HIS A 168 -8.51 10.70 14.80
CA HIS A 168 -9.65 9.87 15.18
C HIS A 168 -10.11 9.00 14.02
N THR A 169 -10.81 7.92 14.37
CA THR A 169 -11.45 6.98 13.47
C THR A 169 -12.72 7.59 12.87
N SER A 170 -13.15 7.11 11.71
CA SER A 170 -14.30 7.68 10.96
C SER A 170 -15.62 7.67 11.73
N ASP A 171 -15.76 6.81 12.74
CA ASP A 171 -16.93 6.65 13.60
C ASP A 171 -16.86 7.46 14.89
N ASP A 172 -15.75 8.15 15.18
CA ASP A 172 -15.64 9.06 16.32
C ASP A 172 -16.45 10.35 16.08
N SER A 173 -17.19 10.78 17.11
CA SER A 173 -17.93 12.05 17.11
C SER A 173 -17.07 13.31 16.85
N ASN A 174 -15.76 13.23 17.15
CA ASN A 174 -14.79 14.28 16.94
C ASN A 174 -14.01 14.11 15.63
N PHE A 175 -14.36 13.15 14.76
CA PHE A 175 -13.67 12.93 13.49
C PHE A 175 -13.61 14.22 12.64
N PRO A 176 -12.44 14.56 12.05
CA PRO A 176 -11.18 13.81 12.05
C PRO A 176 -10.27 14.05 13.25
N GLY A 177 -10.66 14.92 14.18
CA GLY A 177 -9.80 15.46 15.22
C GLY A 177 -8.70 16.34 14.62
N ARG A 178 -7.51 16.23 15.17
CA ARG A 178 -6.31 16.78 14.52
C ARG A 178 -6.01 15.99 13.25
N HIS A 179 -5.64 16.68 12.19
CA HIS A 179 -5.41 16.03 10.91
C HIS A 179 -4.37 16.78 10.08
N LYS A 180 -3.75 16.04 9.17
CA LYS A 180 -2.78 16.58 8.22
C LYS A 180 -3.15 16.19 6.80
N THR A 181 -3.25 17.19 5.93
CA THR A 181 -3.38 16.99 4.49
C THR A 181 -1.99 16.81 3.88
N LEU A 182 -1.81 15.70 3.17
CA LEU A 182 -0.58 15.34 2.47
C LEU A 182 -0.80 15.56 0.97
N PRO A 183 -0.15 16.57 0.36
CA PRO A 183 -0.36 16.88 -1.04
C PRO A 183 0.29 15.83 -1.95
N GLY A 184 -0.35 15.55 -3.08
CA GLY A 184 0.23 14.80 -4.17
C GLY A 184 1.02 15.69 -5.11
N ASN A 185 2.34 15.60 -5.08
CA ASN A 185 3.24 16.36 -5.95
C ASN A 185 3.79 15.53 -7.12
N GLY A 186 3.46 14.23 -7.17
CA GLY A 186 4.00 13.27 -8.15
C GLY A 186 5.42 12.79 -7.83
N ILE A 187 5.90 13.02 -6.60
CA ILE A 187 7.17 12.51 -6.06
C ILE A 187 6.90 11.87 -4.70
N VAL A 188 7.82 11.01 -4.25
CA VAL A 188 7.77 10.45 -2.90
C VAL A 188 8.22 11.53 -1.93
N GLU A 189 7.41 11.77 -0.91
CA GLU A 189 7.71 12.67 0.20
C GLU A 189 7.79 11.86 1.49
N ALA A 190 8.51 12.41 2.46
CA ALA A 190 8.77 11.74 3.73
C ALA A 190 8.93 12.77 4.83
N GLU A 191 8.53 12.36 6.03
CA GLU A 191 8.81 13.09 7.26
C GLU A 191 9.45 12.14 8.25
N PRO A 192 10.73 12.32 8.59
CA PRO A 192 11.42 11.46 9.52
C PRO A 192 10.97 11.62 10.98
N ASP A 193 10.37 12.74 11.37
CA ASP A 193 9.96 13.00 12.75
C ASP A 193 8.57 13.66 12.82
N LEU A 194 7.55 12.89 13.21
CA LEU A 194 6.19 13.42 13.37
C LEU A 194 6.04 14.34 14.58
N GLY A 195 6.99 14.33 15.52
CA GLY A 195 7.04 15.28 16.62
C GLY A 195 7.22 16.72 16.15
N ALA A 196 7.87 16.90 14.99
CA ALA A 196 8.07 18.19 14.34
C ALA A 196 6.89 18.61 13.43
N VAL A 197 5.97 17.69 13.10
CA VAL A 197 4.87 17.98 12.18
C VAL A 197 3.79 18.79 12.85
N VAL A 198 3.44 19.89 12.21
CA VAL A 198 2.28 20.71 12.58
C VAL A 198 1.08 20.29 11.75
N ASP A 199 -0.05 20.06 12.42
CA ASP A 199 -1.33 19.74 11.80
C ASP A 199 -1.88 20.92 10.98
N ASP A 200 -2.97 20.71 10.23
CA ASP A 200 -3.51 21.77 9.35
C ASP A 200 -4.12 22.96 10.12
N ALA A 201 -4.40 22.79 11.42
CA ALA A 201 -4.90 23.84 12.31
C ALA A 201 -3.77 24.58 13.06
N GLY A 202 -2.51 24.18 12.89
CA GLY A 202 -1.37 24.81 13.54
C GLY A 202 -0.97 24.17 14.89
N ASN A 203 -1.56 23.05 15.30
CA ASN A 203 -1.17 22.37 16.53
C ASN A 203 0.11 21.54 16.30
N PRO A 204 1.06 21.55 17.25
CA PRO A 204 2.34 20.87 17.10
C PRO A 204 2.23 19.36 17.30
N SER A 205 3.15 18.62 16.68
CA SER A 205 3.33 17.16 16.75
C SER A 205 2.14 16.33 16.25
N MET A 206 2.38 15.48 15.26
CA MET A 206 1.48 14.39 14.84
C MET A 206 1.95 13.02 15.34
N ASP A 207 2.97 12.98 16.19
CA ASP A 207 3.56 11.74 16.72
C ASP A 207 2.59 10.99 17.64
N GLY A 208 2.51 9.67 17.46
CA GLY A 208 1.77 8.77 18.33
C GLY A 208 0.27 9.07 18.45
N MET A 209 -0.36 9.60 17.40
CA MET A 209 -1.80 9.93 17.44
C MET A 209 -2.59 9.58 16.18
N ILE A 210 -1.94 9.01 15.15
CA ILE A 210 -2.65 8.69 13.91
C ILE A 210 -3.46 7.41 14.13
N SER A 211 -4.77 7.53 13.96
CA SER A 211 -5.74 6.43 14.12
C SER A 211 -6.48 6.09 12.83
N SER A 212 -6.44 6.93 11.80
CA SER A 212 -7.02 6.62 10.49
C SER A 212 -6.42 7.46 9.35
N MET A 213 -6.72 7.10 8.10
CA MET A 213 -6.40 7.91 6.93
C MET A 213 -7.47 7.83 5.84
N GLN A 214 -7.52 8.84 4.96
CA GLN A 214 -8.41 8.87 3.80
C GLN A 214 -7.69 9.34 2.52
N PHE A 215 -8.05 8.74 1.38
CA PHE A 215 -7.65 9.22 0.06
C PHE A 215 -8.73 10.16 -0.49
N GLY A 216 -8.29 11.25 -1.12
CA GLY A 216 -9.14 12.18 -1.85
C GLY A 216 -10.28 12.75 -1.04
N ILE A 217 -9.92 13.57 -0.05
CA ILE A 217 -10.83 14.29 0.85
C ILE A 217 -11.69 15.36 0.15
N GLN A 218 -11.50 15.59 -1.15
CA GLN A 218 -12.37 16.46 -1.95
C GLN A 218 -13.53 15.64 -2.55
N THR A 219 -14.66 16.31 -2.80
CA THR A 219 -15.78 15.71 -3.54
C THR A 219 -15.88 16.38 -4.91
N PRO A 220 -15.71 15.64 -6.04
CA PRO A 220 -15.45 14.19 -6.14
C PRO A 220 -14.01 13.81 -5.71
N PRO A 221 -13.77 12.52 -5.34
CA PRO A 221 -12.46 12.05 -4.89
C PRO A 221 -11.37 12.38 -5.92
N ASP A 222 -10.43 13.21 -5.49
CA ASP A 222 -9.43 13.81 -6.38
C ASP A 222 -8.42 12.75 -6.92
N CYS A 223 -8.18 11.69 -6.14
CA CYS A 223 -7.25 10.63 -6.49
C CYS A 223 -7.71 9.74 -7.64
N GLU A 224 -9.01 9.47 -7.81
CA GLU A 224 -9.49 8.61 -8.90
C GLU A 224 -9.33 9.29 -10.26
N ALA A 225 -9.65 10.59 -10.31
CA ALA A 225 -9.44 11.42 -11.48
C ALA A 225 -7.95 11.59 -11.77
N SER A 226 -7.14 11.93 -10.76
CA SER A 226 -5.70 12.17 -10.93
C SER A 226 -4.91 10.92 -11.32
N CYS A 227 -5.31 9.74 -10.85
CA CYS A 227 -4.67 8.49 -11.22
C CYS A 227 -4.91 8.06 -12.67
N ASN A 228 -5.90 8.65 -13.34
CA ASN A 228 -6.31 8.31 -14.71
C ASN A 228 -6.21 9.51 -15.67
N ALA A 229 -5.94 10.71 -15.16
CA ALA A 229 -5.85 11.92 -15.95
C ALA A 229 -4.63 11.87 -16.91
N PRO A 230 -4.81 12.28 -18.17
CA PRO A 230 -3.68 12.57 -19.02
C PRO A 230 -2.90 13.77 -18.47
N ILE A 231 -1.59 13.74 -18.62
CA ILE A 231 -0.77 14.92 -18.33
C ILE A 231 -1.05 15.90 -19.46
N GLY A 232 -1.82 16.95 -19.15
CA GLY A 232 -1.91 18.12 -20.00
C GLY A 232 -0.50 18.69 -20.16
N VAL A 233 -0.02 18.76 -21.40
CA VAL A 233 1.17 19.55 -21.69
C VAL A 233 0.76 20.98 -21.39
N ALA A 234 1.22 21.53 -20.26
CA ALA A 234 1.16 22.97 -20.08
C ALA A 234 1.93 23.56 -21.26
N GLY A 235 1.20 24.22 -22.17
CA GLY A 235 1.83 24.97 -23.23
C GLY A 235 2.87 25.87 -22.56
N SER A 236 4.13 25.69 -22.92
CA SER A 236 5.11 26.72 -22.68
C SER A 236 4.57 27.94 -23.43
N ASP A 237 4.01 28.90 -22.70
CA ASP A 237 3.85 30.24 -23.23
C ASP A 237 5.25 30.67 -23.64
N ALA A 238 5.46 30.71 -24.96
CA ALA A 238 6.66 31.23 -25.56
C ALA A 238 6.79 32.69 -25.13
N VAL A 239 7.82 32.99 -24.36
CA VAL A 239 8.38 34.34 -24.21
C VAL A 239 9.41 34.55 -25.30
#